data_AF-W6KQT3-F1
#
_entry.id   AF-W6KQT3-F1
#
_cell.length_a   1.000
_cell.length_b   1.000
_cell.length_c   1.000
_cell.angle_alpha   90.00
_cell.angle_beta   90.00
_cell.angle_gamma   90.00
#
_symmetry.space_group_name_H-M   'P 1'
#
loop_
_entity.id
_entity.type
_entity.pdbx_description
1 polymer ?
#
loop_
_entity_poly.entity_id
_entity_poly.type
_entity_poly.pdbx_seq_one_letter_code
_entity_poly.pdbx_strand_id
1 'polypeptide(L)'
;MSSTSHPVSVPLYICDAYASEHFKGNQTAVCMVPSSVYCMEWSGVKSLEASFGRGEPDHTTQTEEERAAEAQAYADERDAKMGRAFQSIARELNVGECAFVYRIPAAREKDILDKIRVKVNEFEKEYEERVREEESRQMNALLSTEEEGGGRGLAQYEAPAGMVQGVSFSITSFGASFLQTQQMSMIASGNTANVRRPRRMYTQWFGLRWFTPMQEHVFCGQAAIAAAHTIFECARFFHLKSSRHLVNNVPVEFFIPTQTDVLCFVTRAGIISVRYKETNGAGTGAHHNPREGNTAVETYEVHFPANEAVSVQEMLPSGFKAGLAEALGLANGAADIDDIALSAPLSLYVAVLKNAAAVRHCRVQEAALRGVFTGPDFTTARQQHPRLATPHALVITAENDGGEAQILTRVFTPWIGVLEDSVSSFAYTALLPFWLRRLNGSYKVGDKLVFYQASKRGGSVRGIIIGKKADRVALIGSVITFLRGNAMFDVED
;
A
#
# COMPACT_ATOMS: atom_id res chain seq x y z
N MET A 1 23.28 -4.09 35.05
CA MET A 1 23.80 -5.21 34.22
C MET A 1 24.13 -4.59 32.88
N SER A 2 25.37 -4.69 32.39
CA SER A 2 25.68 -4.21 31.03
C SER A 2 24.89 -5.08 30.06
N SER A 3 24.06 -4.49 29.20
CA SER A 3 23.47 -5.25 28.10
C SER A 3 24.61 -5.73 27.22
N THR A 4 24.77 -7.04 27.12
CA THR A 4 25.61 -7.66 26.11
C THR A 4 24.84 -7.58 24.79
N SER A 5 25.50 -7.10 23.74
CA SER A 5 24.94 -7.05 22.39
C SER A 5 25.66 -8.05 21.50
N HIS A 6 24.92 -8.78 20.68
CA HIS A 6 25.47 -9.77 19.77
C HIS A 6 25.17 -9.39 18.31
N PRO A 7 26.18 -9.41 17.42
CA PRO A 7 25.98 -9.06 16.03
C PRO A 7 25.25 -10.18 15.28
N VAL A 8 24.14 -9.86 14.63
CA VAL A 8 23.37 -10.77 13.80
C VAL A 8 23.44 -10.34 12.33
N SER A 9 23.77 -11.28 11.45
CA SER A 9 23.75 -11.08 10.01
C SER A 9 22.35 -11.32 9.47
N VAL A 10 21.84 -10.41 8.64
CA VAL A 10 20.54 -10.50 7.97
C VAL A 10 20.72 -10.22 6.48
N PRO A 11 20.09 -11.02 5.59
CA PRO A 11 20.16 -10.74 4.16
C PRO A 11 19.55 -9.39 3.80
N LEU A 12 20.29 -8.66 2.97
CA LEU A 12 19.94 -7.34 2.46
C LEU A 12 19.87 -7.38 0.94
N TYR A 13 18.78 -6.84 0.39
CA TYR A 13 18.58 -6.64 -1.03
C TYR A 13 18.40 -5.15 -1.28
N ILE A 14 18.95 -4.65 -2.39
CA ILE A 14 18.65 -3.32 -2.90
C ILE A 14 17.96 -3.52 -4.23
N CYS A 15 16.71 -3.10 -4.30
CA CYS A 15 15.88 -3.20 -5.49
C CYS A 15 15.56 -1.81 -6.04
N ASP A 16 15.37 -1.75 -7.34
CA ASP A 16 14.85 -0.59 -8.04
C ASP A 16 13.37 -0.87 -8.37
N ALA A 17 12.48 -0.31 -7.56
CA ALA A 17 11.03 -0.44 -7.71
C ALA A 17 10.47 0.57 -8.71
N TYR A 18 9.43 0.19 -9.44
CA TYR A 18 8.86 0.95 -10.57
C TYR A 18 9.86 1.23 -11.69
N ALA A 19 10.76 0.27 -11.95
CA ALA A 19 11.79 0.34 -12.98
C ALA A 19 11.97 -1.00 -13.70
N SER A 20 12.29 -0.91 -14.99
CA SER A 20 12.71 -2.03 -15.84
C SER A 20 14.22 -2.06 -16.09
N GLU A 21 14.94 -1.03 -15.66
CA GLU A 21 16.38 -0.88 -15.82
C GLU A 21 17.00 -0.56 -14.46
N HIS A 22 18.24 -1.03 -14.25
CA HIS A 22 19.01 -0.66 -13.06
C HIS A 22 19.26 0.84 -12.99
N PHE A 23 19.36 1.36 -11.78
CA PHE A 23 19.58 2.77 -11.47
C PHE A 23 18.43 3.71 -11.89
N LYS A 24 17.27 3.12 -12.22
CA LYS A 24 16.00 3.82 -12.44
C LYS A 24 15.04 3.51 -11.29
N GLY A 25 13.87 4.13 -11.28
CA GLY A 25 12.83 3.93 -10.28
C GLY A 25 13.26 4.32 -8.87
N ASN A 26 12.56 3.77 -7.88
CA ASN A 26 12.86 4.01 -6.49
C ASN A 26 13.80 2.95 -5.91
N GLN A 27 14.93 3.40 -5.37
CA GLN A 27 15.88 2.54 -4.69
C GLN A 27 15.32 2.17 -3.32
N THR A 28 15.05 0.88 -3.13
CA THR A 28 14.47 0.33 -1.90
C THR A 28 15.37 -0.74 -1.33
N ALA A 29 15.80 -0.56 -0.09
CA ALA A 29 16.47 -1.62 0.67
C ALA A 29 15.42 -2.59 1.24
N VAL A 30 15.69 -3.89 1.21
CA VAL A 30 14.83 -4.95 1.76
C VAL A 30 15.69 -5.86 2.62
N CYS A 31 15.45 -5.84 3.93
CA CYS A 31 16.05 -6.73 4.91
C CYS A 31 15.12 -7.91 5.19
N MET A 32 15.61 -9.13 4.99
CA MET A 32 14.87 -10.37 5.29
C MET A 32 15.16 -10.83 6.72
N VAL A 33 14.43 -10.29 7.68
CA VAL A 33 14.66 -10.54 9.11
C VAL A 33 14.43 -12.03 9.42
N PRO A 34 15.47 -12.75 9.92
CA PRO A 34 15.33 -14.15 10.30
C PRO A 34 14.31 -14.32 11.41
N SER A 35 13.64 -15.47 11.42
CA SER A 35 12.73 -15.83 12.51
C SER A 35 13.45 -15.80 13.86
N SER A 36 14.74 -16.13 13.96
CA SER A 36 15.49 -16.03 15.22
C SER A 36 15.66 -14.60 15.73
N VAL A 37 15.64 -13.59 14.84
CA VAL A 37 15.81 -12.18 15.19
C VAL A 37 14.47 -11.53 15.51
N TYR A 38 13.46 -11.82 14.70
CA TYR A 38 12.11 -11.28 14.93
C TYR A 38 11.34 -12.05 16.01
N CYS A 39 11.57 -13.36 16.08
CA CYS A 39 11.01 -14.30 17.05
C CYS A 39 12.14 -14.91 17.89
N MET A 40 12.84 -14.13 18.71
CA MET A 40 13.52 -14.71 19.88
C MET A 40 12.46 -15.41 20.76
N GLU A 41 12.23 -16.70 20.43
CA GLU A 41 11.48 -17.82 21.00
C GLU A 41 10.14 -17.56 21.75
N TRP A 42 9.00 -17.65 21.04
CA TRP A 42 7.66 -17.48 21.64
C TRP A 42 6.70 -18.67 21.48
N SER A 43 7.16 -19.84 21.00
CA SER A 43 6.27 -20.99 20.76
C SER A 43 6.44 -22.16 21.73
N GLY A 44 7.32 -22.05 22.74
CA GLY A 44 7.60 -23.15 23.67
C GLY A 44 7.57 -22.78 25.16
N VAL A 45 7.47 -21.50 25.50
CA VAL A 45 7.59 -21.01 26.88
C VAL A 45 6.23 -20.44 27.31
N LYS A 46 5.74 -20.86 28.48
CA LYS A 46 4.39 -20.53 28.97
C LYS A 46 4.26 -19.08 29.45
N SER A 47 5.37 -18.40 29.73
CA SER A 47 5.40 -16.98 30.09
C SER A 47 6.65 -16.27 29.53
N LEU A 48 6.57 -14.95 29.52
CA LEU A 48 7.52 -14.03 28.91
C LEU A 48 8.82 -13.86 29.73
N GLU A 49 8.77 -13.94 31.07
CA GLU A 49 9.98 -13.88 31.91
C GLU A 49 10.81 -15.17 31.83
N ALA A 50 10.17 -16.30 31.55
CA ALA A 50 10.85 -17.57 31.40
C ALA A 50 11.74 -17.64 30.14
N SER A 51 11.44 -16.87 29.08
CA SER A 51 12.30 -16.80 27.88
C SER A 51 13.59 -16.00 28.10
N PHE A 52 13.65 -15.16 29.15
CA PHE A 52 14.86 -14.46 29.60
C PHE A 52 15.63 -15.19 30.70
N GLY A 53 15.27 -16.45 31.00
CA GLY A 53 15.89 -17.22 32.08
C GLY A 53 15.54 -16.73 33.49
N ARG A 54 14.49 -15.91 33.65
CA ARG A 54 14.09 -15.31 34.94
C ARG A 54 13.03 -16.10 35.71
N GLY A 55 12.64 -17.28 35.23
CA GLY A 55 11.59 -18.12 35.80
C GLY A 55 10.18 -17.62 35.43
N GLU A 56 9.16 -18.47 35.61
CA GLU A 56 7.77 -18.04 35.47
C GLU A 56 7.43 -17.06 36.61
N PRO A 57 6.80 -15.91 36.34
CA PRO A 57 6.29 -15.07 37.41
C PRO A 57 5.10 -15.81 38.05
N ASP A 58 4.88 -15.56 39.33
CA ASP A 58 3.82 -16.23 40.08
C ASP A 58 2.44 -15.67 39.63
N HIS A 59 1.84 -16.31 38.63
CA HIS A 59 0.61 -15.85 37.98
C HIS A 59 -0.67 -16.16 38.76
N THR A 60 -0.58 -16.45 40.06
CA THR A 60 -1.73 -16.88 40.87
C THR A 60 -2.75 -15.77 41.18
N THR A 61 -2.46 -14.50 40.83
CA THR A 61 -3.32 -13.35 41.18
C THR A 61 -3.65 -12.37 40.04
N GLN A 62 -3.17 -12.56 38.80
CA GLN A 62 -3.42 -11.63 37.70
C GLN A 62 -4.70 -11.94 36.90
N THR A 63 -5.45 -10.91 36.57
CA THR A 63 -6.59 -10.98 35.66
C THR A 63 -6.15 -11.21 34.20
N GLU A 64 -7.08 -11.61 33.32
CA GLU A 64 -6.80 -11.75 31.88
C GLU A 64 -6.53 -10.39 31.20
N GLU A 65 -7.13 -9.32 31.72
CA GLU A 65 -6.95 -7.95 31.24
C GLU A 65 -5.55 -7.39 31.57
N GLU A 66 -5.05 -7.64 32.78
CA GLU A 66 -3.69 -7.28 33.18
C GLU A 66 -2.64 -8.02 32.34
N ARG A 67 -2.84 -9.32 32.06
CA ARG A 67 -1.96 -10.09 31.17
C ARG A 67 -1.95 -9.55 29.75
N ALA A 68 -3.11 -9.14 29.22
CA ALA A 68 -3.18 -8.53 27.89
C ALA A 68 -2.48 -7.17 27.85
N ALA A 69 -2.61 -6.36 28.89
CA ALA A 69 -1.96 -5.06 29.00
C ALA A 69 -0.43 -5.18 29.11
N GLU A 70 0.08 -6.11 29.93
CA GLU A 70 1.52 -6.39 30.05
C GLU A 70 2.11 -6.90 28.72
N ALA A 71 1.40 -7.82 28.04
CA ALA A 71 1.80 -8.31 26.72
C ALA A 71 1.85 -7.19 25.67
N GLN A 72 0.91 -6.23 25.72
CA GLN A 72 0.88 -5.08 24.82
C GLN A 72 2.02 -4.10 25.12
N ALA A 73 2.25 -3.76 26.38
CA ALA A 73 3.33 -2.85 26.78
C ALA A 73 4.71 -3.39 26.35
N TYR A 74 4.93 -4.70 26.50
CA TYR A 74 6.14 -5.35 26.01
C TYR A 74 6.23 -5.31 24.47
N ALA A 75 5.13 -5.56 23.77
CA ALA A 75 5.11 -5.49 22.31
C ALA A 75 5.50 -4.09 21.81
N ASP A 76 5.04 -3.04 22.49
CA ASP A 76 5.38 -1.66 22.19
C ASP A 76 6.86 -1.35 22.46
N GLU A 77 7.41 -1.80 23.59
CA GLU A 77 8.84 -1.63 23.90
C GLU A 77 9.73 -2.35 22.87
N ARG A 78 9.39 -3.60 22.52
CA ARG A 78 10.08 -4.37 21.47
C ARG A 78 10.02 -3.65 20.14
N ASP A 79 8.83 -3.19 19.74
CA ASP A 79 8.64 -2.52 18.44
C ASP A 79 9.41 -1.20 18.37
N ALA A 80 9.59 -0.52 19.50
CA ALA A 80 10.43 0.66 19.64
C ALA A 80 11.94 0.32 19.55
N LYS A 81 12.41 -0.73 20.24
CA LYS A 81 13.81 -1.22 20.15
C LYS A 81 14.18 -1.64 18.73
N MET A 82 13.37 -2.50 18.11
CA MET A 82 13.56 -2.90 16.71
C MET A 82 13.46 -1.70 15.76
N GLY A 83 12.52 -0.79 16.01
CA GLY A 83 12.38 0.43 15.20
C GLY A 83 13.66 1.27 15.20
N ARG A 84 14.31 1.41 16.37
CA ARG A 84 15.60 2.12 16.47
C ARG A 84 16.72 1.42 15.69
N ALA A 85 16.84 0.10 15.81
CA ALA A 85 17.84 -0.68 15.08
C ALA A 85 17.64 -0.60 13.56
N PHE A 86 16.40 -0.80 13.10
CA PHE A 86 16.02 -0.74 11.69
C PHE A 86 16.21 0.66 11.09
N GLN A 87 15.89 1.70 11.86
CA GLN A 87 16.14 3.07 11.45
C GLN A 87 17.65 3.38 11.33
N SER A 88 18.50 2.80 12.19
CA SER A 88 19.96 2.96 12.08
C SER A 88 20.49 2.48 10.73
N ILE A 89 19.95 1.37 10.21
CA ILE A 89 20.32 0.83 8.90
C ILE A 89 19.87 1.74 7.77
N ALA A 90 18.63 2.27 7.85
CA ALA A 90 18.15 3.22 6.85
C ALA A 90 19.09 4.45 6.77
N ARG A 91 19.63 4.90 7.92
CA ARG A 91 20.64 5.98 7.95
C ARG A 91 21.99 5.55 7.38
N GLU A 92 22.49 4.36 7.74
CA GLU A 92 23.80 3.87 7.31
C GLU A 92 23.84 3.56 5.80
N LEU A 93 22.79 2.93 5.27
CA LEU A 93 22.66 2.65 3.84
C LEU A 93 22.44 3.92 3.01
N ASN A 94 22.11 5.04 3.65
CA ASN A 94 21.77 6.31 3.02
C ASN A 94 20.73 6.16 1.89
N VAL A 95 19.78 5.24 2.11
CA VAL A 95 18.63 5.03 1.21
C VAL A 95 17.45 5.81 1.74
N GLY A 96 16.59 6.30 0.84
CA GLY A 96 15.38 7.01 1.24
C GLY A 96 14.50 6.17 2.16
N GLU A 97 14.44 4.86 1.92
CA GLU A 97 13.56 3.95 2.65
C GLU A 97 14.09 2.50 2.70
N CYS A 98 13.80 1.80 3.80
CA CYS A 98 14.20 0.41 4.05
C CYS A 98 13.02 -0.44 4.57
N ALA A 99 12.78 -1.57 3.90
CA ALA A 99 11.76 -2.55 4.22
C ALA A 99 12.33 -3.67 5.07
N PHE A 100 11.62 -4.05 6.13
CA PHE A 100 11.95 -5.18 6.97
C PHE A 100 10.82 -6.20 6.85
N VAL A 101 11.16 -7.35 6.28
CA VAL A 101 10.24 -8.44 6.03
C VAL A 101 10.56 -9.57 6.99
N TYR A 102 9.55 -10.09 7.66
CA TYR A 102 9.69 -11.22 8.59
C TYR A 102 8.55 -12.20 8.43
N ARG A 103 8.79 -13.45 8.83
CA ARG A 103 7.75 -14.48 8.86
C ARG A 103 6.82 -14.27 10.05
N ILE A 104 5.52 -14.42 9.82
CA ILE A 104 4.51 -14.42 10.87
C ILE A 104 4.36 -15.85 11.41
N PRO A 105 4.33 -16.06 12.74
CA PRO A 105 4.03 -17.37 13.31
C PRO A 105 2.65 -17.89 12.88
N ALA A 106 2.52 -19.19 12.60
CA ALA A 106 1.27 -19.79 12.11
C ALA A 106 0.07 -19.54 13.05
N ALA A 107 0.29 -19.47 14.36
CA ALA A 107 -0.76 -19.12 15.32
C ALA A 107 -1.31 -17.70 15.12
N ARG A 108 -0.43 -16.73 14.82
CA ARG A 108 -0.80 -15.35 14.52
C ARG A 108 -1.47 -15.22 13.16
N GLU A 109 -1.03 -16.01 12.17
CA GLU A 109 -1.72 -16.11 10.88
C GLU A 109 -3.17 -16.59 11.06
N LYS A 110 -3.37 -17.65 11.86
CA LYS A 110 -4.71 -18.17 12.18
C LYS A 110 -5.59 -17.11 12.86
N ASP A 111 -5.08 -16.41 13.87
CA ASP A 111 -5.80 -15.34 14.56
C ASP A 111 -6.20 -14.21 13.59
N ILE A 112 -5.29 -13.79 12.71
CA ILE A 112 -5.58 -12.79 11.69
C ILE A 112 -6.69 -13.28 10.74
N LEU A 113 -6.60 -14.52 10.27
CA LEU A 113 -7.61 -15.12 9.39
C LEU A 113 -8.98 -15.21 10.07
N ASP A 114 -9.02 -15.57 11.35
CA ASP A 114 -10.25 -15.65 12.13
C ASP A 114 -10.85 -14.25 12.34
N LYS A 115 -10.04 -13.23 12.65
CA LYS A 115 -10.47 -11.81 12.73
C LYS A 115 -11.02 -11.30 11.40
N ILE A 116 -10.36 -11.63 10.29
CA ILE A 116 -10.85 -11.30 8.94
C ILE A 116 -12.20 -11.96 8.71
N ARG A 117 -12.36 -13.24 9.04
CA ARG A 117 -13.63 -13.97 8.89
C ARG A 117 -14.75 -13.32 9.69
N VAL A 118 -14.49 -12.95 10.96
CA VAL A 118 -15.47 -12.25 11.80
C VAL A 118 -15.88 -10.92 11.17
N LYS A 119 -14.91 -10.10 10.73
CA LYS A 119 -15.19 -8.81 10.09
C LYS A 119 -15.99 -8.97 8.80
N VAL A 120 -15.66 -9.96 7.97
CA VAL A 120 -16.44 -10.26 6.75
C VAL A 120 -17.90 -10.58 7.12
N ASN A 121 -18.12 -11.42 8.12
CA ASN A 121 -19.48 -11.76 8.58
C ASN A 121 -20.24 -10.55 9.16
N GLU A 122 -19.57 -9.67 9.91
CA GLU A 122 -20.17 -8.42 10.42
C GLU A 122 -20.63 -7.52 9.27
N PHE A 123 -19.79 -7.33 8.26
CA PHE A 123 -20.13 -6.55 7.08
C PHE A 123 -21.26 -7.16 6.25
N GLU A 124 -21.28 -8.49 6.12
CA GLU A 124 -22.39 -9.20 5.45
C GLU A 124 -23.72 -8.94 6.15
N LYS A 125 -23.75 -9.00 7.49
CA LYS A 125 -24.96 -8.70 8.28
C LYS A 125 -25.40 -7.24 8.14
N GLU A 126 -24.48 -6.29 8.27
CA GLU A 126 -24.79 -4.86 8.11
C GLU A 126 -25.35 -4.57 6.70
N TYR A 127 -24.83 -5.25 5.69
CA TYR A 127 -25.35 -5.15 4.32
C TYR A 127 -26.76 -5.71 4.19
N GLU A 128 -27.01 -6.92 4.70
CA GLU A 128 -28.35 -7.53 4.69
C GLU A 128 -29.40 -6.64 5.39
N GLU A 129 -29.02 -5.98 6.48
CA GLU A 129 -29.86 -5.02 7.19
C GLU A 129 -30.15 -3.80 6.31
N ARG A 130 -29.15 -3.20 5.67
CA ARG A 130 -29.34 -2.05 4.77
C ARG A 130 -30.23 -2.39 3.58
N VAL A 131 -30.07 -3.58 2.98
CA VAL A 131 -30.93 -4.04 1.89
C VAL A 131 -32.37 -4.20 2.38
N ARG A 132 -32.58 -4.82 3.55
CA ARG A 132 -33.92 -4.97 4.14
C ARG A 132 -34.56 -3.62 4.45
N GLU A 133 -33.80 -2.64 4.95
CA GLU A 133 -34.28 -1.29 5.17
C GLU A 133 -34.68 -0.59 3.87
N GLU A 134 -33.89 -0.74 2.80
CA GLU A 134 -34.16 -0.10 1.52
C GLU A 134 -35.36 -0.72 0.81
N GLU A 135 -35.49 -2.05 0.85
CA GLU A 135 -36.70 -2.78 0.41
C GLU A 135 -37.94 -2.35 1.21
N SER A 136 -37.81 -2.21 2.54
CA SER A 136 -38.92 -1.74 3.39
C SER A 136 -39.29 -0.28 3.10
N ARG A 137 -38.32 0.61 2.87
CA ARG A 137 -38.59 2.00 2.45
C ARG A 137 -39.28 2.06 1.10
N GLN A 138 -38.88 1.26 0.12
CA GLN A 138 -39.53 1.19 -1.18
C GLN A 138 -40.95 0.64 -1.09
N MET A 139 -41.17 -0.39 -0.27
CA MET A 139 -42.50 -0.95 -0.04
C MET A 139 -43.41 0.05 0.68
N ASN A 140 -42.90 0.79 1.67
CA ASN A 140 -43.64 1.87 2.32
C ASN A 140 -43.93 3.04 1.35
N ALA A 141 -43.01 3.37 0.45
CA ALA A 141 -43.22 4.38 -0.58
C ALA A 141 -44.32 3.96 -1.56
N LEU A 142 -44.31 2.70 -2.02
CA LEU A 142 -45.37 2.12 -2.87
C LEU A 142 -46.74 2.15 -2.18
N LEU A 143 -46.80 1.75 -0.91
CA LEU A 143 -48.03 1.79 -0.11
C LEU A 143 -48.53 3.23 0.09
N SER A 144 -47.63 4.21 0.28
CA SER A 144 -48.01 5.62 0.40
C SER A 144 -48.50 6.23 -0.92
N THR A 145 -48.07 5.72 -2.07
CA THR A 145 -48.56 6.17 -3.39
C THR A 145 -49.92 5.57 -3.77
N GLU A 146 -50.33 4.45 -3.17
CA GLU A 146 -51.66 3.85 -3.40
C GLU A 146 -52.78 4.59 -2.65
N GLU A 147 -52.47 5.35 -1.60
CA GLU A 147 -53.47 6.13 -0.85
C GLU A 147 -53.89 7.45 -1.55
N GLU A 148 -53.15 7.94 -2.54
CA GLU A 148 -53.44 9.23 -3.23
C GLU A 148 -53.85 9.14 -4.71
N GLY A 149 -53.99 7.96 -5.33
CA GLY A 149 -54.32 7.92 -6.75
C GLY A 149 -54.82 6.58 -7.28
N GLY A 150 -56.10 6.53 -7.66
CA GLY A 150 -56.73 5.36 -8.22
C GLY A 150 -56.06 4.81 -9.48
N GLY A 151 -55.77 3.51 -9.43
CA GLY A 151 -55.81 2.55 -10.54
C GLY A 151 -54.94 2.82 -11.77
N ARG A 152 -53.75 2.22 -11.83
CA ARG A 152 -53.13 1.70 -13.07
C ARG A 152 -52.37 0.41 -12.80
N GLY A 153 -52.32 -0.46 -13.81
CA GLY A 153 -52.08 -1.90 -13.71
C GLY A 153 -50.70 -2.33 -13.19
N LEU A 154 -50.67 -3.58 -12.73
CA LEU A 154 -49.48 -4.37 -12.38
C LEU A 154 -48.35 -4.13 -13.39
N ALA A 155 -47.39 -3.28 -13.03
CA ALA A 155 -46.15 -3.12 -13.75
C ALA A 155 -45.34 -4.40 -13.59
N GLN A 156 -44.88 -4.98 -14.71
CA GLN A 156 -43.89 -6.04 -14.70
C GLN A 156 -42.68 -5.59 -13.88
N TYR A 157 -42.26 -6.47 -12.99
CA TYR A 157 -41.10 -6.30 -12.13
C TYR A 157 -39.82 -6.27 -13.00
N GLU A 158 -39.41 -5.08 -13.42
CA GLU A 158 -38.04 -4.85 -13.92
C GLU A 158 -37.15 -4.55 -12.72
N ALA A 159 -36.17 -5.44 -12.47
CA ALA A 159 -35.17 -5.21 -11.44
C ALA A 159 -34.48 -3.86 -11.69
N PRO A 160 -34.26 -3.03 -10.63
CA PRO A 160 -33.70 -1.70 -10.81
C PRO A 160 -32.33 -1.78 -11.49
N ALA A 161 -32.15 -0.97 -12.55
CA ALA A 161 -30.88 -0.80 -13.22
C ALA A 161 -29.84 -0.31 -12.21
N GLY A 162 -28.99 -1.24 -11.72
CA GLY A 162 -28.02 -0.99 -10.66
C GLY A 162 -27.82 -2.16 -9.69
N MET A 163 -28.78 -3.08 -9.58
CA MET A 163 -28.60 -4.33 -8.83
C MET A 163 -28.08 -5.43 -9.77
N VAL A 164 -26.76 -5.59 -9.79
CA VAL A 164 -26.12 -6.75 -10.44
C VAL A 164 -26.47 -8.01 -9.65
N GLN A 165 -27.25 -8.91 -10.27
CA GLN A 165 -27.41 -10.28 -9.82
C GLN A 165 -26.03 -10.96 -9.68
N GLY A 166 -25.72 -11.37 -8.45
CA GLY A 166 -24.58 -12.23 -8.12
C GLY A 166 -23.24 -11.50 -8.01
N VAL A 167 -22.89 -11.01 -6.81
CA VAL A 167 -21.57 -10.38 -6.61
C VAL A 167 -20.92 -10.72 -5.27
N SER A 168 -19.79 -11.46 -5.32
CA SER A 168 -18.81 -11.67 -4.24
C SER A 168 -18.29 -10.33 -3.64
N PHE A 169 -18.28 -10.11 -2.31
CA PHE A 169 -18.20 -8.77 -1.66
C PHE A 169 -16.88 -8.37 -0.95
N SER A 170 -16.19 -7.36 -1.52
CA SER A 170 -14.86 -6.87 -1.14
C SER A 170 -14.60 -6.66 0.35
N ILE A 171 -13.45 -7.13 0.84
CA ILE A 171 -12.76 -6.64 2.05
C ILE A 171 -12.44 -5.14 1.84
N THR A 172 -13.28 -4.26 2.36
CA THR A 172 -13.25 -2.81 2.06
C THR A 172 -12.32 -1.99 2.96
N SER A 173 -11.80 -2.55 4.06
CA SER A 173 -10.89 -1.82 4.96
C SER A 173 -9.47 -2.40 5.05
N PHE A 174 -9.23 -3.55 4.42
CA PHE A 174 -7.91 -4.19 4.40
C PHE A 174 -7.40 -4.22 2.96
N GLY A 175 -6.09 -4.02 2.76
CA GLY A 175 -5.38 -4.14 1.48
C GLY A 175 -5.42 -5.54 0.87
N ALA A 176 -6.37 -6.41 1.22
CA ALA A 176 -6.42 -7.83 0.91
C ALA A 176 -7.53 -8.19 -0.09
N SER A 177 -7.81 -7.30 -1.05
CA SER A 177 -8.84 -7.48 -2.09
C SER A 177 -8.66 -8.73 -2.96
N PHE A 178 -7.48 -9.36 -2.96
CA PHE A 178 -7.24 -10.64 -3.64
C PHE A 178 -7.71 -11.87 -2.85
N LEU A 179 -7.99 -11.75 -1.55
CA LEU A 179 -8.43 -12.87 -0.70
C LEU A 179 -9.84 -13.36 -1.03
N GLN A 180 -10.54 -12.66 -1.92
CA GLN A 180 -11.92 -12.94 -2.23
C GLN A 180 -12.04 -13.65 -3.56
N THR A 181 -11.99 -14.98 -3.51
CA THR A 181 -12.45 -15.81 -4.63
C THR A 181 -12.93 -17.16 -4.13
N GLN A 182 -13.98 -17.19 -3.28
CA GLN A 182 -14.43 -18.50 -2.78
C GLN A 182 -15.92 -18.87 -2.76
N GLN A 183 -16.93 -17.98 -2.75
CA GLN A 183 -18.26 -18.51 -2.33
C GLN A 183 -19.54 -18.29 -3.14
N MET A 184 -19.63 -17.53 -4.23
CA MET A 184 -20.94 -17.44 -4.95
C MET A 184 -20.86 -17.21 -6.48
N SER A 185 -20.35 -18.19 -7.24
CA SER A 185 -20.56 -18.25 -8.71
C SER A 185 -21.32 -19.50 -9.17
N MET A 186 -21.79 -20.35 -8.24
CA MET A 186 -22.38 -21.65 -8.58
C MET A 186 -23.90 -21.64 -8.76
N ILE A 187 -24.60 -20.53 -8.53
CA ILE A 187 -26.09 -20.53 -8.49
C ILE A 187 -26.76 -19.61 -9.53
N ALA A 188 -26.06 -18.65 -10.15
CA ALA A 188 -26.73 -17.63 -10.98
C ALA A 188 -26.73 -17.86 -12.51
N SER A 189 -26.13 -18.93 -13.03
CA SER A 189 -26.16 -19.17 -14.48
C SER A 189 -26.25 -20.66 -14.79
N GLY A 190 -27.42 -21.12 -15.19
CA GLY A 190 -27.70 -22.48 -15.68
C GLY A 190 -27.03 -22.81 -17.02
N ASN A 191 -25.81 -22.33 -17.28
CA ASN A 191 -25.08 -22.57 -18.50
C ASN A 191 -23.63 -22.98 -18.17
N THR A 192 -23.40 -24.28 -18.03
CA THR A 192 -22.19 -24.90 -17.46
C THR A 192 -21.06 -25.11 -18.48
N ALA A 193 -21.14 -24.58 -19.70
CA ALA A 193 -20.20 -24.93 -20.77
C ALA A 193 -18.97 -24.01 -20.93
N ASN A 194 -18.93 -22.78 -20.39
CA ASN A 194 -17.82 -21.84 -20.65
C ASN A 194 -17.42 -20.89 -19.51
N VAL A 195 -17.87 -21.13 -18.27
CA VAL A 195 -17.40 -20.33 -17.12
C VAL A 195 -15.98 -20.80 -16.78
N ARG A 196 -14.97 -19.98 -17.08
CA ARG A 196 -13.60 -20.15 -16.56
C ARG A 196 -13.71 -20.28 -15.04
N ARG A 197 -13.41 -21.47 -14.51
CA ARG A 197 -13.34 -21.68 -13.05
C ARG A 197 -12.42 -20.61 -12.45
N PRO A 198 -12.81 -19.95 -11.35
CA PRO A 198 -11.93 -18.99 -10.69
C PRO A 198 -10.61 -19.68 -10.32
N ARG A 199 -9.47 -19.06 -10.69
CA ARG A 199 -8.14 -19.57 -10.32
C ARG A 199 -8.02 -19.54 -8.80
N ARG A 200 -7.66 -20.67 -8.18
CA ARG A 200 -7.35 -20.75 -6.75
C ARG A 200 -6.09 -19.93 -6.49
N MET A 201 -6.20 -18.81 -5.80
CA MET A 201 -5.06 -18.02 -5.36
C MET A 201 -4.46 -18.70 -4.13
N TYR A 202 -3.16 -18.93 -4.16
CA TYR A 202 -2.43 -19.41 -3.00
C TYR A 202 -1.75 -18.20 -2.38
N THR A 203 -2.04 -17.95 -1.10
CA THR A 203 -1.54 -16.80 -0.37
C THR A 203 -0.53 -17.21 0.68
N GLN A 204 0.45 -16.35 0.91
CA GLN A 204 1.41 -16.48 2.01
C GLN A 204 1.46 -15.16 2.79
N TRP A 205 1.64 -15.27 4.11
CA TRP A 205 1.55 -14.16 5.04
C TRP A 205 2.92 -13.80 5.61
N PHE A 206 3.26 -12.52 5.51
CA PHE A 206 4.50 -11.95 6.01
C PHE A 206 4.21 -10.67 6.80
N GLY A 207 5.08 -10.35 7.74
CA GLY A 207 5.10 -9.03 8.35
C GLY A 207 5.96 -8.09 7.52
N LEU A 208 5.54 -6.84 7.42
CA LEU A 208 6.27 -5.79 6.71
C LEU A 208 6.27 -4.53 7.56
N ARG A 209 7.46 -4.05 7.90
CA ARG A 209 7.69 -2.74 8.51
C ARG A 209 8.60 -1.91 7.62
N TRP A 210 8.46 -0.59 7.68
CA TRP A 210 9.08 0.32 6.74
C TRP A 210 9.58 1.58 7.42
N PHE A 211 10.85 1.91 7.18
CA PHE A 211 11.53 3.01 7.86
C PHE A 211 12.18 3.92 6.85
N THR A 212 11.93 5.22 7.01
CA THR A 212 12.80 6.27 6.48
C THR A 212 13.97 6.45 7.46
N PRO A 213 15.01 7.22 7.09
CA PRO A 213 16.07 7.61 8.02
C PRO A 213 15.57 8.31 9.29
N MET A 214 14.37 8.90 9.26
CA MET A 214 13.81 9.71 10.34
C MET A 214 12.73 8.98 11.18
N GLN A 215 11.94 8.09 10.58
CA GLN A 215 10.82 7.46 11.29
C GLN A 215 10.29 6.20 10.58
N GLU A 216 9.51 5.40 11.31
CA GLU A 216 8.63 4.40 10.70
C GLU A 216 7.49 5.11 9.96
N HIS A 217 7.20 4.70 8.72
CA HIS A 217 6.11 5.29 7.93
C HIS A 217 5.00 4.26 7.67
N VAL A 218 3.76 4.74 7.66
CA VAL A 218 2.55 3.91 7.63
C VAL A 218 2.19 3.47 6.20
N PHE A 219 2.67 4.20 5.17
CA PHE A 219 2.40 3.90 3.76
C PHE A 219 3.69 3.57 3.01
N CYS A 220 3.72 2.42 2.32
CA CYS A 220 4.95 1.90 1.69
C CYS A 220 4.69 1.02 0.44
N GLY A 221 4.08 1.56 -0.62
CA GLY A 221 3.71 0.74 -1.79
C GLY A 221 4.90 0.22 -2.60
N GLN A 222 5.98 0.99 -2.72
CA GLN A 222 7.22 0.50 -3.30
C GLN A 222 7.92 -0.56 -2.45
N ALA A 223 7.88 -0.40 -1.12
CA ALA A 223 8.37 -1.39 -0.18
C ALA A 223 7.67 -2.73 -0.36
N ALA A 224 6.35 -2.69 -0.54
CA ALA A 224 5.54 -3.88 -0.68
C ALA A 224 5.91 -4.66 -1.95
N ILE A 225 6.10 -3.98 -3.09
CA ILE A 225 6.50 -4.65 -4.33
C ILE A 225 7.97 -5.08 -4.31
N ALA A 226 8.87 -4.32 -3.68
CA ALA A 226 10.28 -4.71 -3.50
C ALA A 226 10.43 -5.91 -2.56
N ALA A 227 9.67 -5.93 -1.46
CA ALA A 227 9.57 -7.05 -0.53
C ALA A 227 9.03 -8.29 -1.24
N ALA A 228 7.95 -8.15 -2.02
CA ALA A 228 7.40 -9.24 -2.80
C ALA A 228 8.43 -9.79 -3.79
N HIS A 229 9.12 -8.90 -4.53
CA HIS A 229 10.19 -9.28 -5.44
C HIS A 229 11.29 -10.08 -4.76
N THR A 230 11.83 -9.56 -3.66
CA THR A 230 12.87 -10.23 -2.88
C THR A 230 12.42 -11.61 -2.40
N ILE A 231 11.18 -11.74 -1.93
CA ILE A 231 10.60 -13.00 -1.44
C ILE A 231 10.47 -14.02 -2.59
N PHE A 232 9.90 -13.62 -3.73
CA PHE A 232 9.79 -14.48 -4.92
C PHE A 232 11.17 -14.85 -5.49
N GLU A 233 12.08 -13.89 -5.57
CA GLU A 233 13.46 -14.08 -5.99
C GLU A 233 14.19 -15.11 -5.10
N CYS A 234 14.07 -15.00 -3.78
CA CYS A 234 14.60 -15.99 -2.84
C CYS A 234 14.01 -17.38 -3.07
N ALA A 235 12.68 -17.49 -3.22
CA ALA A 235 12.04 -18.76 -3.47
C ALA A 235 12.53 -19.43 -4.78
N ARG A 236 12.97 -18.65 -5.77
CA ARG A 236 13.61 -19.17 -6.99
C ARG A 236 15.01 -19.72 -6.72
N PHE A 237 15.83 -19.03 -5.93
CA PHE A 237 17.20 -19.45 -5.63
C PHE A 237 17.28 -20.74 -4.79
N PHE A 238 16.36 -20.97 -3.85
CA PHE A 238 16.46 -22.08 -2.89
C PHE A 238 15.73 -23.37 -3.28
N HIS A 239 15.85 -23.79 -4.56
CA HIS A 239 15.22 -24.98 -5.13
C HIS A 239 14.92 -26.14 -4.14
N LEU A 240 13.63 -26.44 -3.94
CA LEU A 240 13.05 -27.76 -3.61
C LEU A 240 13.40 -28.43 -2.24
N LYS A 241 12.33 -28.70 -1.46
CA LYS A 241 12.12 -29.75 -0.43
C LYS A 241 12.33 -29.46 1.07
N SER A 242 12.79 -28.30 1.51
CA SER A 242 12.95 -28.02 2.96
C SER A 242 12.38 -26.65 3.34
N SER A 243 11.74 -26.56 4.51
CA SER A 243 11.21 -25.31 5.09
C SER A 243 12.29 -24.40 5.71
N ARG A 244 13.55 -24.88 5.76
CA ARG A 244 14.72 -24.17 6.28
C ARG A 244 15.73 -23.95 5.16
N HIS A 245 15.95 -22.71 4.77
CA HIS A 245 16.94 -22.32 3.76
C HIS A 245 18.00 -21.41 4.38
N LEU A 246 19.23 -21.45 3.86
CA LEU A 246 20.27 -20.51 4.26
C LEU A 246 20.42 -19.44 3.17
N VAL A 247 20.09 -18.18 3.43
CA VAL A 247 20.46 -17.05 2.57
C VAL A 247 21.77 -16.48 3.11
N ASN A 248 22.86 -16.55 2.32
CA ASN A 248 24.19 -16.10 2.75
C ASN A 248 24.62 -16.66 4.13
N ASN A 249 24.43 -17.96 4.35
CA ASN A 249 24.69 -18.67 5.62
C ASN A 249 23.76 -18.32 6.80
N VAL A 250 22.71 -17.53 6.59
CA VAL A 250 21.69 -17.21 7.61
C VAL A 250 20.44 -18.04 7.36
N PRO A 251 19.90 -18.79 8.35
CA PRO A 251 18.66 -19.55 8.18
C PRO A 251 17.46 -18.62 8.02
N VAL A 252 16.90 -18.61 6.82
CA VAL A 252 15.75 -17.83 6.39
C VAL A 252 14.64 -18.81 6.01
N GLU A 253 13.60 -18.89 6.83
CA GLU A 253 12.46 -19.79 6.62
C GLU A 253 11.38 -19.14 5.73
N PHE A 254 11.72 -18.77 4.50
CA PHE A 254 10.78 -18.14 3.54
C PHE A 254 10.36 -19.13 2.45
N PHE A 255 9.66 -20.19 2.87
CA PHE A 255 9.08 -21.14 1.92
C PHE A 255 7.84 -20.55 1.25
N ILE A 256 7.81 -20.58 -0.08
CA ILE A 256 6.64 -20.17 -0.86
C ILE A 256 6.21 -21.34 -1.75
N PRO A 257 4.96 -21.83 -1.63
CA PRO A 257 4.41 -22.79 -2.56
C PRO A 257 4.50 -22.28 -4.00
N THR A 258 4.86 -23.13 -4.96
CA THR A 258 5.01 -22.75 -6.38
C THR A 258 3.74 -22.19 -7.03
N GLN A 259 2.58 -22.41 -6.42
CA GLN A 259 1.29 -21.93 -6.89
C GLN A 259 0.93 -20.53 -6.35
N THR A 260 1.76 -19.97 -5.46
CA THR A 260 1.55 -18.66 -4.83
C THR A 260 1.75 -17.55 -5.84
N ASP A 261 0.69 -16.80 -6.09
CA ASP A 261 0.68 -15.62 -6.96
C ASP A 261 0.39 -14.33 -6.17
N VAL A 262 0.03 -14.44 -4.89
CA VAL A 262 -0.30 -13.32 -4.02
C VAL A 262 0.42 -13.46 -2.67
N LEU A 263 1.09 -12.39 -2.27
CA LEU A 263 1.68 -12.24 -0.94
C LEU A 263 0.85 -11.22 -0.13
N CYS A 264 0.59 -11.54 1.13
CA CYS A 264 -0.10 -10.68 2.07
C CYS A 264 0.87 -10.20 3.14
N PHE A 265 1.01 -8.88 3.24
CA PHE A 265 1.86 -8.20 4.20
C PHE A 265 1.03 -7.59 5.32
N VAL A 266 1.30 -7.96 6.56
CA VAL A 266 0.72 -7.33 7.75
C VAL A 266 1.61 -6.17 8.14
N THR A 267 1.05 -4.96 8.08
CA THR A 267 1.73 -3.70 8.42
C THR A 267 1.02 -3.02 9.59
N ARG A 268 1.59 -1.93 10.13
CA ARG A 268 0.91 -1.08 11.12
C ARG A 268 -0.35 -0.41 10.57
N ALA A 269 -0.44 -0.23 9.26
CA ALA A 269 -1.57 0.37 8.56
C ALA A 269 -2.69 -0.63 8.23
N GLY A 270 -2.49 -1.92 8.57
CA GLY A 270 -3.33 -3.02 8.12
C GLY A 270 -2.62 -3.91 7.10
N ILE A 271 -3.40 -4.72 6.41
CA ILE A 271 -2.87 -5.72 5.45
C ILE A 271 -2.68 -5.06 4.10
N ILE A 272 -1.61 -5.38 3.38
CA ILE A 272 -1.37 -5.02 1.98
C ILE A 272 -1.16 -6.31 1.20
N SER A 273 -1.87 -6.51 0.10
CA SER A 273 -1.66 -7.66 -0.78
C SER A 273 -0.95 -7.23 -2.06
N VAL A 274 0.08 -8.00 -2.42
CA VAL A 274 0.86 -7.81 -3.64
C VAL A 274 0.71 -9.07 -4.49
N ARG A 275 0.31 -8.88 -5.73
CA ARG A 275 0.18 -9.94 -6.72
C ARG A 275 1.33 -9.89 -7.71
N TYR A 276 1.92 -11.03 -7.99
CA TYR A 276 2.85 -11.20 -9.11
C TYR A 276 2.09 -11.20 -10.44
N LYS A 277 2.54 -10.40 -11.40
CA LYS A 277 2.00 -10.36 -12.77
C LYS A 277 3.00 -10.95 -13.75
N GLU A 278 2.63 -12.06 -14.38
CA GLU A 278 3.38 -12.62 -15.50
C GLU A 278 3.45 -11.59 -16.64
N THR A 279 4.67 -11.29 -17.11
CA THR A 279 4.89 -10.50 -18.32
C THR A 279 4.35 -11.27 -19.53
N ASN A 280 3.44 -10.64 -20.29
CA ASN A 280 2.79 -11.23 -21.46
C ASN A 280 3.82 -11.77 -22.46
N GLY A 281 4.03 -13.08 -22.44
CA GLY A 281 4.93 -13.80 -23.33
C GLY A 281 4.64 -15.30 -23.39
N ALA A 282 3.42 -15.74 -23.09
CA ALA A 282 2.93 -17.07 -23.45
C ALA A 282 1.39 -17.11 -23.36
N GLY A 283 0.74 -17.42 -24.48
CA GLY A 283 -0.63 -17.88 -24.45
C GLY A 283 -0.76 -19.17 -23.63
N THR A 284 -1.98 -19.44 -23.19
CA THR A 284 -2.48 -20.72 -22.68
C THR A 284 -1.77 -21.30 -21.46
N GLY A 285 -2.34 -21.11 -20.27
CA GLY A 285 -2.63 -22.18 -19.30
C GLY A 285 -1.51 -23.13 -18.85
N ALA A 286 -0.25 -22.86 -19.16
CA ALA A 286 0.89 -23.68 -18.83
C ALA A 286 1.64 -22.97 -17.70
N HIS A 287 1.74 -23.67 -16.57
CA HIS A 287 2.56 -23.26 -15.44
C HIS A 287 3.97 -22.90 -15.92
N HIS A 288 4.30 -21.61 -15.89
CA HIS A 288 5.69 -21.23 -16.06
C HIS A 288 6.44 -21.68 -14.81
N ASN A 289 7.41 -22.56 -15.00
CA ASN A 289 8.31 -22.98 -13.95
C ASN A 289 9.17 -21.74 -13.65
N PRO A 290 9.22 -21.21 -12.42
CA PRO A 290 10.09 -20.08 -12.06
C PRO A 290 11.61 -20.39 -12.16
N ARG A 291 11.96 -21.48 -12.86
CA ARG A 291 13.22 -22.21 -12.87
C ARG A 291 14.16 -21.82 -14.02
N GLU A 292 13.69 -21.08 -15.02
CA GLU A 292 14.58 -20.57 -16.05
C GLU A 292 15.10 -19.21 -15.60
N GLY A 293 16.43 -19.07 -15.53
CA GLY A 293 17.18 -17.88 -15.11
C GLY A 293 17.01 -16.71 -16.07
N ASN A 294 15.76 -16.36 -16.36
CA ASN A 294 15.40 -15.35 -17.33
C ASN A 294 15.54 -13.97 -16.68
N THR A 295 16.25 -13.09 -17.37
CA THR A 295 16.43 -11.65 -17.09
C THR A 295 15.12 -10.86 -17.28
N ALA A 296 13.97 -11.51 -17.14
CA ALA A 296 12.67 -10.90 -17.34
C ALA A 296 12.36 -9.96 -16.17
N VAL A 297 12.08 -8.70 -16.49
CA VAL A 297 11.66 -7.69 -15.51
C VAL A 297 10.33 -8.12 -14.91
N GLU A 298 10.35 -8.45 -13.62
CA GLU A 298 9.17 -8.92 -12.89
C GLU A 298 8.24 -7.74 -12.59
N THR A 299 6.93 -7.96 -12.70
CA THR A 299 5.91 -6.92 -12.50
C THR A 299 4.98 -7.32 -11.37
N TYR A 300 4.60 -6.34 -10.54
CA TYR A 300 3.77 -6.54 -9.37
C TYR A 300 2.58 -5.60 -9.39
N GLU A 301 1.47 -6.05 -8.82
CA GLU A 301 0.25 -5.29 -8.59
C GLU A 301 -0.02 -5.19 -7.09
N VAL A 302 -0.20 -3.96 -6.59
CA VAL A 302 -0.51 -3.68 -5.18
C VAL A 302 -1.74 -2.78 -5.09
N HIS A 303 -2.60 -3.06 -4.12
CA HIS A 303 -3.91 -2.41 -4.01
C HIS A 303 -4.00 -1.48 -2.80
N PHE A 304 -4.51 -0.27 -3.03
CA PHE A 304 -4.73 0.76 -2.00
C PHE A 304 -6.15 1.30 -2.03
N PRO A 305 -6.66 1.88 -0.92
CA PRO A 305 -7.81 2.77 -0.98
C PRO A 305 -7.56 3.93 -1.95
N ALA A 306 -8.60 4.38 -2.63
CA ALA A 306 -8.54 5.62 -3.40
C ALA A 306 -8.59 6.80 -2.42
N ASN A 307 -7.60 7.69 -2.50
CA ASN A 307 -7.46 8.87 -1.64
C ASN A 307 -7.50 10.13 -2.50
N GLU A 308 -8.55 10.28 -3.31
CA GLU A 308 -8.67 11.33 -4.32
C GLU A 308 -8.29 12.71 -3.78
N ALA A 309 -7.43 13.42 -4.53
CA ALA A 309 -7.14 14.82 -4.24
C ALA A 309 -8.28 15.71 -4.75
N VAL A 310 -8.65 16.73 -3.99
CA VAL A 310 -9.71 17.68 -4.36
C VAL A 310 -9.13 19.09 -4.38
N SER A 311 -9.55 19.93 -5.32
CA SER A 311 -9.09 21.32 -5.39
C SER A 311 -9.36 22.04 -4.06
N VAL A 312 -8.33 22.74 -3.57
CA VAL A 312 -8.35 23.59 -2.37
C VAL A 312 -7.89 25.00 -2.71
N GLN A 313 -7.78 25.35 -3.99
CA GLN A 313 -7.26 26.64 -4.44
C GLN A 313 -7.99 27.83 -3.82
N GLU A 314 -9.31 27.75 -3.68
CA GLU A 314 -10.12 28.82 -3.08
C GLU A 314 -9.92 28.96 -1.56
N MET A 315 -9.36 27.95 -0.91
CA MET A 315 -9.04 27.97 0.53
C MET A 315 -7.64 28.50 0.81
N LEU A 316 -6.82 28.69 -0.23
CA LEU A 316 -5.43 29.13 -0.09
C LEU A 316 -5.32 30.66 -0.17
N PRO A 317 -4.34 31.27 0.52
CA PRO A 317 -4.08 32.70 0.41
C PRO A 317 -3.82 33.14 -1.04
N SER A 318 -4.19 34.37 -1.40
CA SER A 318 -4.04 34.90 -2.77
C SER A 318 -2.60 34.87 -3.29
N GLY A 319 -1.61 35.09 -2.41
CA GLY A 319 -0.18 35.01 -2.73
C GLY A 319 0.40 33.60 -2.77
N PHE A 320 -0.37 32.56 -2.40
CA PHE A 320 0.15 31.21 -2.21
C PHE A 320 0.70 30.61 -3.50
N LYS A 321 -0.01 30.78 -4.64
CA LYS A 321 0.48 30.31 -5.95
C LYS A 321 1.79 30.98 -6.36
N ALA A 322 1.93 32.28 -6.08
CA ALA A 322 3.15 33.01 -6.42
C ALA A 322 4.35 32.53 -5.59
N GLY A 323 4.17 32.40 -4.27
CA GLY A 323 5.22 31.86 -3.40
C GLY A 323 5.57 30.41 -3.74
N LEU A 324 4.58 29.58 -4.06
CA LEU A 324 4.82 28.19 -4.47
C LEU A 324 5.58 28.13 -5.81
N ALA A 325 5.22 28.95 -6.79
CA ALA A 325 5.90 28.99 -8.07
C ALA A 325 7.36 29.47 -7.95
N GLU A 326 7.62 30.47 -7.08
CA GLU A 326 8.97 30.92 -6.75
C GLU A 326 9.78 29.80 -6.08
N ALA A 327 9.20 29.12 -5.07
CA ALA A 327 9.83 28.00 -4.39
C ALA A 327 10.14 26.81 -5.32
N LEU A 328 9.33 26.62 -6.36
CA LEU A 328 9.53 25.60 -7.41
C LEU A 328 10.44 26.09 -8.55
N GLY A 329 10.82 27.37 -8.59
CA GLY A 329 11.61 27.94 -9.68
C GLY A 329 10.92 27.88 -11.05
N LEU A 330 9.61 28.09 -11.09
CA LEU A 330 8.82 28.07 -12.33
C LEU A 330 9.06 29.33 -13.17
N ALA A 331 9.24 29.18 -14.48
CA ALA A 331 9.66 30.26 -15.36
C ALA A 331 8.63 31.39 -15.48
N ASN A 332 7.33 31.07 -15.45
CA ASN A 332 6.25 32.06 -15.56
C ASN A 332 5.57 32.34 -14.21
N GLY A 333 6.21 31.98 -13.09
CA GLY A 333 5.66 32.19 -11.76
C GLY A 333 4.29 31.53 -11.57
N ALA A 334 3.36 32.22 -10.90
CA ALA A 334 2.03 31.71 -10.60
C ALA A 334 1.23 31.28 -11.85
N ALA A 335 1.56 31.85 -13.03
CA ALA A 335 0.87 31.53 -14.27
C ALA A 335 1.14 30.11 -14.75
N ASP A 336 2.19 29.42 -14.26
CA ASP A 336 2.45 28.02 -14.58
C ASP A 336 1.58 27.04 -13.74
N ILE A 337 0.94 27.52 -12.66
CA ILE A 337 0.13 26.69 -11.76
C ILE A 337 -1.36 26.88 -12.06
N ASP A 338 -1.99 25.87 -12.65
CA ASP A 338 -3.39 25.87 -13.02
C ASP A 338 -4.29 25.65 -11.79
N ASP A 339 -4.00 24.63 -10.99
CA ASP A 339 -4.82 24.23 -9.84
C ASP A 339 -3.94 23.78 -8.66
N ILE A 340 -4.47 23.88 -7.44
CA ILE A 340 -3.88 23.28 -6.25
C ILE A 340 -4.93 22.43 -5.55
N ALA A 341 -4.67 21.13 -5.47
CA ALA A 341 -5.51 20.16 -4.80
C ALA A 341 -4.84 19.54 -3.58
N LEU A 342 -5.62 18.87 -2.74
CA LEU A 342 -5.17 18.22 -1.52
C LEU A 342 -5.86 16.86 -1.36
N SER A 343 -5.07 15.83 -1.08
CA SER A 343 -5.56 14.60 -0.45
C SER A 343 -5.30 14.70 1.05
N ALA A 344 -6.35 15.03 1.81
CA ALA A 344 -6.25 15.22 3.26
C ALA A 344 -5.79 13.95 4.01
N PRO A 345 -6.28 12.72 3.69
CA PRO A 345 -5.80 11.50 4.35
C PRO A 345 -4.30 11.25 4.18
N LEU A 346 -3.72 11.72 3.07
CA LEU A 346 -2.30 11.58 2.78
C LEU A 346 -1.48 12.80 3.16
N SER A 347 -2.13 13.91 3.54
CA SER A 347 -1.47 15.22 3.68
C SER A 347 -0.62 15.58 2.45
N LEU A 348 -1.12 15.24 1.27
CA LEU A 348 -0.46 15.38 -0.02
C LEU A 348 -1.08 16.54 -0.81
N TYR A 349 -0.32 17.61 -0.99
CA TYR A 349 -0.68 18.70 -1.88
C TYR A 349 -0.31 18.35 -3.31
N VAL A 350 -1.17 18.72 -4.26
CA VAL A 350 -1.02 18.48 -5.70
C VAL A 350 -1.04 19.83 -6.40
N ALA A 351 0.08 20.26 -6.97
CA ALA A 351 0.14 21.43 -7.84
C ALA A 351 0.06 20.99 -9.30
N VAL A 352 -1.05 21.33 -9.96
CA VAL A 352 -1.25 21.05 -11.38
C VAL A 352 -0.57 22.14 -12.20
N LEU A 353 0.42 21.76 -13.00
CA LEU A 353 1.15 22.66 -13.87
C LEU A 353 0.58 22.63 -15.28
N LYS A 354 0.70 23.75 -16.00
CA LYS A 354 0.15 23.88 -17.35
C LYS A 354 0.81 23.01 -18.41
N ASN A 355 2.08 22.62 -18.21
CA ASN A 355 2.81 21.86 -19.20
C ASN A 355 3.86 20.93 -18.57
N ALA A 356 4.20 19.90 -19.33
CA ALA A 356 5.19 18.89 -18.99
C ALA A 356 6.60 19.48 -18.76
N ALA A 357 6.97 20.54 -19.49
CA ALA A 357 8.27 21.19 -19.36
C ALA A 357 8.47 21.82 -17.96
N ALA A 358 7.43 22.45 -17.41
CA ALA A 358 7.44 23.00 -16.05
C ALA A 358 7.67 21.91 -14.99
N VAL A 359 7.10 20.71 -15.18
CA VAL A 359 7.37 19.56 -14.29
C VAL A 359 8.83 19.13 -14.40
N ARG A 360 9.35 18.92 -15.63
CA ARG A 360 10.71 18.41 -15.85
C ARG A 360 11.80 19.38 -15.39
N HIS A 361 11.59 20.68 -15.56
CA HIS A 361 12.64 21.69 -15.39
C HIS A 361 12.54 22.49 -14.09
N CYS A 362 11.56 22.22 -13.22
CA CYS A 362 11.46 22.92 -11.94
C CYS A 362 12.73 22.76 -11.09
N ARG A 363 13.08 23.81 -10.36
CA ARG A 363 14.25 23.89 -9.49
C ARG A 363 13.79 24.25 -8.09
N VAL A 364 13.55 23.23 -7.28
CA VAL A 364 12.99 23.40 -5.95
C VAL A 364 14.03 23.97 -4.99
N GLN A 365 13.64 25.03 -4.28
CA GLN A 365 14.37 25.59 -3.15
C GLN A 365 13.71 25.10 -1.85
N GLU A 366 14.37 24.18 -1.14
CA GLU A 366 13.77 23.52 0.03
C GLU A 366 13.29 24.49 1.11
N ALA A 367 14.11 25.47 1.48
CA ALA A 367 13.77 26.44 2.51
C ALA A 367 12.55 27.31 2.11
N ALA A 368 12.50 27.75 0.85
CA ALA A 368 11.37 28.50 0.32
C ALA A 368 10.10 27.64 0.29
N LEU A 369 10.21 26.38 -0.17
CA LEU A 369 9.09 25.44 -0.20
C LEU A 369 8.52 25.21 1.20
N ARG A 370 9.37 24.95 2.20
CA ARG A 370 8.92 24.85 3.59
C ARG A 370 8.27 26.15 4.06
N GLY A 371 8.89 27.29 3.76
CA GLY A 371 8.41 28.62 4.12
C GLY A 371 7.00 28.93 3.63
N VAL A 372 6.65 28.54 2.41
CA VAL A 372 5.29 28.72 1.85
C VAL A 372 4.23 28.03 2.72
N PHE A 373 4.54 26.86 3.28
CA PHE A 373 3.63 26.07 4.10
C PHE A 373 3.75 26.33 5.62
N THR A 374 4.70 27.16 6.06
CA THR A 374 4.84 27.58 7.46
C THR A 374 4.60 29.06 7.67
N GLY A 375 4.34 29.80 6.58
CA GLY A 375 4.07 31.23 6.63
C GLY A 375 2.82 31.59 7.43
N PRO A 376 2.73 32.83 7.93
CA PRO A 376 1.58 33.30 8.71
C PRO A 376 0.26 33.21 7.94
N ASP A 377 0.29 33.51 6.64
CA ASP A 377 -0.91 33.48 5.78
C ASP A 377 -1.46 32.07 5.63
N PHE A 378 -0.61 31.08 5.38
CA PHE A 378 -1.02 29.69 5.29
C PHE A 378 -1.48 29.14 6.64
N THR A 379 -0.82 29.55 7.72
CA THR A 379 -1.23 29.19 9.10
C THR A 379 -2.63 29.72 9.40
N THR A 380 -2.92 30.97 9.01
CA THR A 380 -4.24 31.58 9.15
C THR A 380 -5.28 30.85 8.29
N ALA A 381 -4.97 30.55 7.03
CA ALA A 381 -5.85 29.80 6.15
C ALA A 381 -6.22 28.42 6.71
N ARG A 382 -5.25 27.71 7.33
CA ARG A 382 -5.51 26.43 8.01
C ARG A 382 -6.43 26.54 9.22
N GLN A 383 -6.34 27.63 9.97
CA GLN A 383 -7.26 27.88 11.09
C GLN A 383 -8.69 28.14 10.59
N GLN A 384 -8.83 28.80 9.45
CA GLN A 384 -10.12 29.11 8.82
C GLN A 384 -10.72 27.90 8.08
N HIS A 385 -9.88 27.03 7.52
CA HIS A 385 -10.28 25.89 6.72
C HIS A 385 -9.71 24.58 7.29
N PRO A 386 -10.45 23.87 8.16
CA PRO A 386 -10.01 22.61 8.77
C PRO A 386 -9.64 21.49 7.79
N ARG A 387 -10.04 21.62 6.51
CA ARG A 387 -9.63 20.69 5.44
C ARG A 387 -8.16 20.81 5.07
N LEU A 388 -7.53 21.97 5.29
CA LEU A 388 -6.12 22.17 4.99
C LEU A 388 -5.25 21.50 6.05
N ALA A 389 -4.43 20.55 5.62
CA ALA A 389 -3.56 19.77 6.50
C ALA A 389 -2.14 20.37 6.57
N THR A 390 -1.38 19.99 7.60
CA THR A 390 0.09 20.15 7.54
C THR A 390 0.59 19.30 6.38
N PRO A 391 1.42 19.82 5.46
CA PRO A 391 1.92 19.01 4.35
C PRO A 391 2.88 17.90 4.82
N HIS A 392 2.72 16.72 4.26
CA HIS A 392 3.71 15.64 4.29
C HIS A 392 4.43 15.48 2.95
N ALA A 393 3.77 15.87 1.86
CA ALA A 393 4.30 15.77 0.51
C ALA A 393 3.66 16.83 -0.41
N LEU A 394 4.41 17.23 -1.43
CA LEU A 394 3.94 18.02 -2.56
C LEU A 394 4.24 17.24 -3.84
N VAL A 395 3.22 16.96 -4.63
CA VAL A 395 3.41 16.49 -6.01
C VAL A 395 3.14 17.62 -6.98
N ILE A 396 4.06 17.84 -7.91
CA ILE A 396 3.79 18.64 -9.10
C ILE A 396 3.42 17.69 -10.24
N THR A 397 2.43 18.06 -11.04
CA THR A 397 1.91 17.15 -12.08
C THR A 397 1.35 17.91 -13.26
N ALA A 398 1.45 17.34 -14.45
CA ALA A 398 0.89 17.88 -15.68
C ALA A 398 0.57 16.74 -16.66
N GLU A 399 -0.30 17.01 -17.63
CA GLU A 399 -0.40 16.18 -18.83
C GLU A 399 0.96 16.13 -19.52
N ASN A 400 1.31 14.94 -20.00
CA ASN A 400 2.54 14.72 -20.73
C ASN A 400 2.37 15.11 -22.20
N ASP A 401 3.41 15.68 -22.80
CA ASP A 401 3.44 16.14 -24.19
C ASP A 401 3.90 15.06 -25.19
N GLY A 402 4.21 13.85 -24.71
CA GLY A 402 4.53 12.68 -25.54
C GLY A 402 5.11 11.50 -24.77
N GLY A 403 5.15 10.32 -25.40
CA GLY A 403 5.65 9.07 -24.79
C GLY A 403 4.53 8.15 -24.28
N GLU A 404 4.91 7.08 -23.60
CA GLU A 404 3.96 6.04 -23.14
C GLU A 404 3.10 6.47 -21.94
N ALA A 405 3.60 7.39 -21.12
CA ALA A 405 2.87 7.91 -19.96
C ALA A 405 2.00 9.10 -20.34
N GLN A 406 0.74 9.12 -19.88
CA GLN A 406 -0.18 10.24 -20.09
C GLN A 406 0.12 11.40 -19.14
N ILE A 407 0.60 11.13 -17.93
CA ILE A 407 0.77 12.14 -16.88
C ILE A 407 2.20 12.12 -16.36
N LEU A 408 2.80 13.30 -16.20
CA LEU A 408 4.08 13.47 -15.51
C LEU A 408 3.88 13.88 -14.06
N THR A 409 4.79 13.41 -13.20
CA THR A 409 4.86 13.80 -11.79
C THR A 409 6.29 14.07 -11.34
N ARG A 410 6.47 14.91 -10.32
CA ARG A 410 7.63 14.90 -9.41
C ARG A 410 7.12 15.10 -7.99
N VAL A 411 7.68 14.36 -7.04
CA VAL A 411 7.17 14.32 -5.67
C VAL A 411 8.26 14.80 -4.72
N PHE A 412 7.94 15.85 -3.97
CA PHE A 412 8.82 16.49 -3.01
C PHE A 412 8.31 16.23 -1.59
N THR A 413 9.21 15.79 -0.73
CA THR A 413 8.88 15.30 0.62
C THR A 413 9.79 15.90 1.70
N PRO A 414 10.13 17.22 1.66
CA PRO A 414 11.11 17.80 2.56
C PRO A 414 10.74 17.62 4.04
N TRP A 415 9.44 17.55 4.35
CA TRP A 415 8.93 17.37 5.73
C TRP A 415 9.28 16.00 6.35
N ILE A 416 9.66 15.00 5.54
CA ILE A 416 10.00 13.66 6.03
C ILE A 416 11.48 13.28 5.79
N GLY A 417 12.32 14.28 5.47
CA GLY A 417 13.78 14.13 5.46
C GLY A 417 14.43 13.90 4.09
N VAL A 418 13.65 13.81 3.02
CA VAL A 418 14.15 13.67 1.64
C VAL A 418 13.55 14.79 0.80
N LEU A 419 14.37 15.57 0.09
CA LEU A 419 13.83 16.68 -0.70
C LEU A 419 12.92 16.18 -1.83
N GLU A 420 13.40 15.21 -2.62
CA GLU A 420 12.68 14.65 -3.75
C GLU A 420 12.77 13.13 -3.70
N ASP A 421 11.62 12.48 -3.75
CA ASP A 421 11.52 11.03 -3.81
C ASP A 421 11.51 10.53 -5.27
N SER A 422 12.09 9.36 -5.51
CA SER A 422 12.36 8.89 -6.88
C SER A 422 11.08 8.42 -7.60
N VAL A 423 10.28 7.60 -6.93
CA VAL A 423 8.92 7.22 -7.33
C VAL A 423 8.06 7.07 -6.09
N SER A 424 7.01 7.85 -5.91
CA SER A 424 6.23 7.83 -4.67
C SER A 424 4.89 7.15 -4.89
N SER A 425 4.83 5.82 -4.70
CA SER A 425 3.65 5.02 -5.03
C SER A 425 2.35 5.54 -4.38
N PHE A 426 2.42 6.03 -3.13
CA PHE A 426 1.26 6.53 -2.40
C PHE A 426 0.58 7.73 -3.09
N ALA A 427 1.34 8.56 -3.81
CA ALA A 427 0.81 9.73 -4.50
C ALA A 427 -0.19 9.34 -5.59
N TYR A 428 0.01 8.19 -6.24
CA TYR A 428 -0.88 7.69 -7.28
C TYR A 428 -2.24 7.21 -6.76
N THR A 429 -2.36 6.98 -5.45
CA THR A 429 -3.67 6.71 -4.82
C THR A 429 -4.56 7.95 -4.78
N ALA A 430 -3.97 9.14 -4.85
CA ALA A 430 -4.67 10.41 -5.00
C ALA A 430 -4.75 10.86 -6.46
N LEU A 431 -3.65 10.72 -7.21
CA LEU A 431 -3.54 11.26 -8.56
C LEU A 431 -4.36 10.50 -9.60
N LEU A 432 -4.51 9.18 -9.47
CA LEU A 432 -5.28 8.39 -10.44
C LEU A 432 -6.75 8.84 -10.53
N PRO A 433 -7.55 8.83 -9.43
CA PRO A 433 -8.91 9.32 -9.48
C PRO A 433 -8.98 10.82 -9.84
N PHE A 434 -8.07 11.63 -9.31
CA PHE A 434 -7.99 13.07 -9.60
C PHE A 434 -7.85 13.37 -11.10
N TRP A 435 -6.87 12.75 -11.77
CA TRP A 435 -6.62 12.97 -13.19
C TRP A 435 -7.71 12.37 -14.07
N LEU A 436 -8.21 11.18 -13.75
CA LEU A 436 -9.33 10.60 -14.50
C LEU A 436 -10.57 11.50 -14.41
N ARG A 437 -10.88 12.05 -13.23
CA ARG A 437 -11.97 13.02 -13.08
C ARG A 437 -11.68 14.32 -13.83
N ARG A 438 -10.46 14.85 -13.78
CA ARG A 438 -10.09 16.07 -14.49
C ARG A 438 -10.22 15.92 -16.01
N LEU A 439 -9.78 14.79 -16.55
CA LEU A 439 -9.79 14.51 -17.99
C LEU A 439 -11.19 14.16 -18.51
N ASN A 440 -11.98 13.40 -17.74
CA ASN A 440 -13.22 12.78 -18.23
C ASN A 440 -14.49 13.27 -17.51
N GLY A 441 -14.37 14.13 -16.49
CA GLY A 441 -15.45 14.55 -15.59
C GLY A 441 -15.87 13.50 -14.55
N SER A 442 -15.64 12.21 -14.82
CA SER A 442 -15.94 11.08 -13.93
C SER A 442 -14.99 9.91 -14.19
N TYR A 443 -14.98 8.90 -13.32
CA TYR A 443 -14.23 7.67 -13.51
C TYR A 443 -15.01 6.45 -13.02
N LYS A 444 -14.68 5.28 -13.56
CA LYS A 444 -15.30 3.99 -13.21
C LYS A 444 -14.25 2.89 -13.08
N VAL A 445 -14.69 1.76 -12.56
CA VAL A 445 -13.87 0.54 -12.44
C VAL A 445 -13.30 0.14 -13.79
N GLY A 446 -11.99 -0.11 -13.84
CA GLY A 446 -11.25 -0.46 -15.05
C GLY A 446 -10.59 0.72 -15.76
N ASP A 447 -10.97 1.97 -15.43
CA ASP A 447 -10.29 3.15 -15.94
C ASP A 447 -8.85 3.17 -15.45
N LYS A 448 -7.93 3.63 -16.29
CA LYS A 448 -6.50 3.48 -16.06
C LYS A 448 -5.70 4.63 -16.65
N LEU A 449 -4.57 4.93 -16.02
CA LEU A 449 -3.58 5.89 -16.49
C LEU A 449 -2.18 5.31 -16.27
N VAL A 450 -1.26 5.71 -17.13
CA VAL A 450 0.18 5.49 -16.98
C VAL A 450 0.81 6.82 -16.61
N PHE A 451 1.55 6.79 -15.50
CA PHE A 451 2.27 7.93 -14.97
C PHE A 451 3.77 7.71 -15.15
N TYR A 452 4.50 8.81 -15.31
CA TYR A 452 5.95 8.81 -15.23
C TYR A 452 6.40 9.85 -14.19
N GLN A 453 7.04 9.39 -13.12
CA GLN A 453 7.69 10.28 -12.15
C GLN A 453 9.03 10.72 -12.72
N ALA A 454 9.10 11.96 -13.20
CA ALA A 454 10.27 12.55 -13.83
C ALA A 454 11.29 13.07 -12.79
N SER A 455 11.56 12.26 -11.75
CA SER A 455 12.67 12.51 -10.84
C SER A 455 14.01 12.28 -11.55
N LYS A 456 15.13 12.53 -10.87
CA LYS A 456 16.48 12.22 -11.41
C LYS A 456 16.63 10.76 -11.83
N ARG A 457 15.99 9.83 -11.11
CA ARG A 457 16.02 8.40 -11.43
C ARG A 457 14.97 8.02 -12.46
N GLY A 458 13.79 8.63 -12.42
CA GLY A 458 12.71 8.35 -13.38
C GLY A 458 12.02 7.01 -13.10
N GLY A 459 10.70 6.92 -13.20
CA GLY A 459 10.02 5.63 -13.06
C GLY A 459 8.55 5.65 -13.49
N SER A 460 8.07 4.49 -13.92
CA SER A 460 6.73 4.34 -14.52
C SER A 460 5.79 3.62 -13.57
N VAL A 461 4.61 4.19 -13.36
CA VAL A 461 3.55 3.61 -12.53
C VAL A 461 2.27 3.52 -13.34
N ARG A 462 1.69 2.32 -13.45
CA ARG A 462 0.37 2.14 -14.05
C ARG A 462 -0.68 2.03 -12.96
N GLY A 463 -1.65 2.94 -12.97
CA GLY A 463 -2.78 2.95 -12.07
C GLY A 463 -4.05 2.42 -12.74
N ILE A 464 -4.85 1.63 -12.03
CA ILE A 464 -6.18 1.17 -12.46
C ILE A 464 -7.18 1.38 -11.32
N ILE A 465 -8.33 1.98 -11.62
CA ILE A 465 -9.46 2.06 -10.67
C ILE A 465 -10.07 0.67 -10.52
N ILE A 466 -10.16 0.21 -9.28
CA ILE A 466 -10.69 -1.10 -8.91
C ILE A 466 -11.67 -0.97 -7.74
N GLY A 467 -12.23 -2.10 -7.29
CA GLY A 467 -13.26 -2.13 -6.26
C GLY A 467 -14.63 -1.85 -6.84
N LYS A 468 -15.69 -2.47 -6.31
CA LYS A 468 -17.04 -2.38 -6.90
C LYS A 468 -17.56 -0.94 -7.01
N LYS A 469 -17.15 -0.07 -6.09
CA LYS A 469 -17.58 1.33 -6.00
C LYS A 469 -16.53 2.31 -6.51
N ALA A 470 -15.53 1.84 -7.28
CA ALA A 470 -14.40 2.66 -7.72
C ALA A 470 -13.67 3.35 -6.54
N ASP A 471 -13.61 2.65 -5.40
CA ASP A 471 -13.12 3.11 -4.11
C ASP A 471 -11.65 2.71 -3.85
N ARG A 472 -11.02 2.03 -4.81
CA ARG A 472 -9.67 1.50 -4.68
C ARG A 472 -8.85 1.73 -5.94
N VAL A 473 -7.53 1.70 -5.78
CA VAL A 473 -6.57 1.76 -6.88
C VAL A 473 -5.67 0.53 -6.86
N ALA A 474 -5.39 0.00 -8.05
CA ALA A 474 -4.33 -0.97 -8.28
C ALA A 474 -3.15 -0.22 -8.90
N LEU A 475 -2.00 -0.29 -8.23
CA LEU A 475 -0.74 0.25 -8.74
C LEU A 475 0.11 -0.90 -9.24
N ILE A 476 0.58 -0.77 -10.48
CA ILE A 476 1.36 -1.79 -11.17
C ILE A 476 2.72 -1.22 -11.51
N GLY A 477 3.77 -1.95 -11.16
CA GLY A 477 5.14 -1.53 -11.33
C GLY A 477 6.09 -2.72 -11.48
N SER A 478 7.17 -2.48 -12.21
CA SER A 478 8.27 -3.43 -12.35
C SER A 478 9.26 -3.30 -11.19
N VAL A 479 9.95 -4.38 -10.84
CA VAL A 479 11.02 -4.35 -9.83
C VAL A 479 12.21 -5.13 -10.36
N ILE A 480 13.42 -4.60 -10.13
CA ILE A 480 14.68 -5.27 -10.44
C ILE A 480 15.64 -5.20 -9.27
N THR A 481 16.23 -6.34 -8.88
CA THR A 481 17.29 -6.37 -7.88
C THR A 481 18.60 -5.84 -8.46
N PHE A 482 19.18 -4.85 -7.79
CA PHE A 482 20.45 -4.21 -8.11
C PHE A 482 21.60 -4.83 -7.31
N LEU A 483 21.43 -5.01 -6.00
CA LEU A 483 22.49 -5.51 -5.11
C LEU A 483 21.92 -6.53 -4.12
N ARG A 484 22.73 -7.52 -3.78
CA ARG A 484 22.48 -8.47 -2.69
C ARG A 484 23.67 -8.49 -1.75
N GLY A 485 23.41 -8.58 -0.45
CA GLY A 485 24.44 -8.61 0.58
C GLY A 485 23.87 -9.02 1.92
N ASN A 486 24.58 -8.67 2.99
CA ASN A 486 24.16 -8.87 4.37
C ASN A 486 24.31 -7.54 5.12
N ALA A 487 23.34 -7.24 5.98
CA ALA A 487 23.45 -6.19 6.99
C ALA A 487 23.72 -6.83 8.36
N MET A 488 24.56 -6.21 9.17
CA MET A 488 24.88 -6.63 10.53
C MET A 488 24.08 -5.79 11.52
N PHE A 489 23.49 -6.43 12.53
CA PHE A 489 22.64 -5.81 13.54
C PHE A 489 23.20 -6.13 14.91
N ASP A 490 23.44 -5.13 15.74
CA ASP A 490 23.65 -5.39 17.16
C ASP A 490 22.27 -5.60 17.81
N VAL A 491 22.04 -6.81 18.29
CA VAL A 491 20.83 -7.16 19.04
C VAL A 491 21.21 -7.22 20.51
N GLU A 492 20.55 -6.43 21.34
CA GLU A 492 20.67 -6.53 22.81
C GLU A 492 19.98 -7.82 23.29
N ASP A 493 20.59 -8.46 24.31
CA ASP A 493 20.06 -9.67 24.96
C ASP A 493 18.62 -9.55 25.49
#